data_AF-A0A395SF40-F1
#
_entry.id   AF-A0A395SF40-F1
#
_cell.length_a   1.000
_cell.length_b   1.000
_cell.length_c   1.000
_cell.angle_alpha   90.00
_cell.angle_beta   90.00
_cell.angle_gamma   90.00
#
_symmetry.space_group_name_H-M   'P 1'
#
loop_
_entity.id
_entity.type
_entity.pdbx_description
1 polymer ?
#
loop_
_entity_poly.entity_id
_entity_poly.type
_entity_poly.pdbx_seq_one_letter_code
_entity_poly.pdbx_strand_id
1 'polypeptide(L)'
;MEPTSDSQEDIEEIVRVCAYHRYEFDDLLVRTPDSKLQAPFLQRTFNTPVSSSLGTLDRLPKELMLMILRELDIASYLHFRAVNNRARDLATDTREYSRAVEHGLAGLKTLLRVQTAQLFTMSSFYQALISPSSLLLYMLGDRA
;
A
#
# COMPACT_ATOMS: atom_id res chain seq x y z
N MET A 1 -23.00 -39.99 14.02
CA MET A 1 -21.69 -39.44 14.39
C MET A 1 -21.99 -38.03 14.87
N GLU A 2 -22.19 -37.89 16.18
CA GLU A 2 -22.52 -36.60 16.81
C GLU A 2 -21.29 -35.67 16.71
N PRO A 3 -21.43 -34.38 16.38
CA PRO A 3 -20.33 -33.43 16.46
C PRO A 3 -19.96 -33.28 17.94
N THR A 4 -18.74 -33.67 18.29
CA THR A 4 -18.17 -33.40 19.61
C THR A 4 -18.21 -31.90 19.83
N SER A 5 -19.05 -31.43 20.76
CA SER A 5 -19.04 -30.03 21.16
C SER A 5 -17.68 -29.75 21.81
N ASP A 6 -16.83 -29.01 21.11
CA ASP A 6 -15.55 -28.58 21.65
C ASP A 6 -15.80 -27.93 23.01
N SER A 7 -15.07 -28.40 24.03
CA SER A 7 -15.20 -27.83 25.36
C SER A 7 -14.69 -26.39 25.34
N GLN A 8 -15.18 -25.57 26.26
CA GLN A 8 -14.74 -24.17 26.36
C GLN A 8 -13.22 -24.07 26.57
N GLU A 9 -12.64 -25.09 27.21
CA GLU A 9 -11.20 -25.26 27.44
C GLU A 9 -10.44 -25.55 26.13
N ASP A 10 -10.99 -26.37 25.23
CA ASP A 10 -10.40 -26.63 23.90
C ASP A 10 -10.36 -25.37 23.04
N ILE A 11 -11.41 -24.54 23.11
CA ILE A 11 -11.49 -23.26 22.38
C ILE A 11 -10.44 -22.29 22.91
N GLU A 12 -10.27 -22.18 24.23
CA GLU A 12 -9.25 -21.33 24.85
C GLU A 12 -7.83 -21.80 24.53
N GLU A 13 -7.60 -23.12 24.51
CA GLU A 13 -6.33 -23.74 24.10
C GLU A 13 -5.97 -23.36 22.65
N ILE A 14 -6.92 -23.48 21.72
CA ILE A 14 -6.73 -23.14 20.31
C ILE A 14 -6.44 -21.64 20.16
N VAL A 15 -7.22 -20.78 20.83
CA VAL A 15 -7.00 -19.33 20.79
C VAL A 15 -5.62 -18.99 21.36
N ARG A 16 -5.20 -19.61 22.48
CA ARG A 16 -3.88 -19.38 23.07
C ARG A 16 -2.73 -19.78 22.14
N VAL A 17 -2.86 -20.91 21.45
CA VAL A 17 -1.85 -21.38 20.48
C VAL A 17 -1.81 -20.50 19.23
N CYS A 18 -2.98 -20.12 18.71
CA CYS A 18 -3.09 -19.30 17.49
C CYS A 18 -2.80 -17.82 17.72
N ALA A 19 -3.10 -17.29 18.90
CA ALA A 19 -2.82 -15.91 19.32
C ALA A 19 -1.46 -15.77 20.02
N TYR A 20 -0.64 -16.82 20.02
CA TYR A 20 0.71 -16.76 20.59
C TYR A 20 1.53 -15.69 19.86
N HIS A 21 1.78 -14.60 20.58
CA HIS A 21 2.56 -13.48 20.09
C HIS A 21 4.04 -13.88 20.02
N ARG A 22 4.52 -14.22 18.82
CA ARG A 22 5.94 -14.53 18.57
C ARG A 22 6.77 -13.25 18.56
N TYR A 23 7.23 -12.83 19.74
CA TYR A 23 8.09 -11.66 19.94
C TYR A 23 9.36 -11.68 19.08
N GLU A 24 9.84 -12.87 18.70
CA GLU A 24 10.98 -13.05 17.78
C GLU A 24 10.78 -12.35 16.42
N PHE A 25 9.53 -12.14 16.00
CA PHE A 25 9.22 -11.45 14.76
C PHE A 25 9.08 -9.93 14.92
N ASP A 26 8.92 -9.40 16.13
CA ASP A 26 8.79 -7.95 16.33
C ASP A 26 10.05 -7.21 15.88
N ASP A 27 11.23 -7.75 16.19
CA ASP A 27 12.52 -7.17 15.80
C ASP A 27 12.85 -7.38 14.32
N LEU A 28 12.24 -8.40 13.68
CA LEU A 28 12.44 -8.73 12.27
C LEU A 28 11.52 -7.93 11.35
N LEU A 29 10.42 -7.39 11.88
CA LEU A 29 9.43 -6.65 11.11
C LEU A 29 9.85 -5.20 10.91
N VAL A 30 9.90 -4.77 9.65
CA VAL A 30 10.11 -3.36 9.32
C VAL A 30 8.82 -2.59 9.60
N ARG A 31 8.74 -1.99 10.79
CA ARG A 31 7.65 -1.09 11.19
C ARG A 31 8.00 0.36 10.90
N THR A 32 7.01 1.10 10.41
CA THR A 32 7.07 2.56 10.36
C THR A 32 6.34 3.09 11.58
N PRO A 33 7.01 3.81 12.51
CA PRO A 33 6.34 4.35 13.69
C PRO A 33 5.31 5.40 13.28
N ASP A 34 4.21 5.50 14.04
CA ASP A 34 3.07 6.39 13.71
C ASP A 34 3.47 7.85 13.55
N SER A 35 4.41 8.31 14.37
CA SER A 35 5.00 9.66 14.27
C SER A 35 5.66 9.93 12.93
N LYS A 36 6.12 8.88 12.24
CA LYS A 36 6.72 8.95 10.91
C LYS A 36 5.76 8.48 9.83
N LEU A 37 4.52 8.05 10.11
CA LEU A 37 3.59 7.63 9.06
C LEU A 37 3.08 8.80 8.22
N GLN A 38 3.08 10.01 8.76
CA GLN A 38 2.62 11.21 8.03
C GLN A 38 3.46 11.47 6.78
N ALA A 39 2.82 11.51 5.61
CA ALA A 39 3.46 11.85 4.34
C ALA A 39 2.53 12.71 3.45
N PRO A 40 2.24 13.97 3.85
CA PRO A 40 1.28 14.82 3.16
C PRO A 40 1.66 15.09 1.69
N PHE A 41 2.96 15.05 1.36
CA PHE A 41 3.47 15.19 0.00
C PHE A 41 3.14 14.01 -0.93
N LEU A 42 2.83 12.83 -0.38
CA LEU A 42 2.33 11.70 -1.16
C LEU A 42 0.83 11.80 -1.39
N GLN A 43 0.10 12.40 -0.46
CA GLN A 43 -1.37 12.50 -0.50
C GLN A 43 -1.88 13.66 -1.36
N ARG A 44 -1.11 14.75 -1.48
CA ARG A 44 -1.57 15.98 -2.12
C ARG A 44 -0.87 16.27 -3.44
N THR A 45 -1.62 16.88 -4.34
CA THR A 45 -1.08 17.64 -5.47
C THR A 45 -0.70 19.04 -4.99
N PHE A 46 0.09 19.76 -5.79
CA PHE A 46 0.42 21.15 -5.50
C PHE A 46 -0.66 22.05 -6.08
N ASN A 47 -1.10 23.08 -5.34
CA ASN A 47 -2.03 24.11 -5.84
C ASN A 47 -1.32 25.12 -6.78
N THR A 48 -0.42 24.62 -7.61
CA THR A 48 0.35 25.40 -8.57
C THR A 48 -0.15 25.06 -9.97
N PRO A 49 -0.39 26.05 -10.83
CA PRO A 49 -0.81 25.78 -12.20
C PRO A 49 0.20 24.88 -12.91
N VAL A 50 -0.31 23.98 -13.74
CA VAL A 50 0.50 23.04 -14.52
C VAL A 50 1.37 23.85 -15.48
N SER A 51 2.66 23.97 -15.16
CA SER A 51 3.59 24.83 -15.90
C SER A 51 4.34 24.11 -17.02
N SER A 52 4.22 22.77 -17.09
CA SER A 52 5.01 21.94 -18.00
C SER A 52 4.22 20.74 -18.54
N SER A 53 4.46 20.45 -19.83
CA SER A 53 3.98 19.28 -20.56
C SER A 53 4.72 18.01 -20.12
N LEU A 54 4.15 16.80 -20.35
CA LEU A 54 4.91 15.53 -20.28
C LEU A 54 5.66 15.22 -21.59
N GLY A 55 5.77 16.19 -22.48
CA GLY A 55 6.41 16.05 -23.78
C GLY A 55 5.64 15.09 -24.68
N THR A 56 6.32 14.08 -25.22
CA THR A 56 5.71 13.12 -26.14
C THR A 56 4.56 12.33 -25.51
N LEU A 57 4.56 12.14 -24.19
CA LEU A 57 3.48 11.44 -23.47
C LEU A 57 2.15 12.22 -23.50
N ASP A 58 2.16 13.53 -23.77
CA ASP A 58 0.94 14.33 -23.90
C ASP A 58 0.11 13.96 -25.14
N ARG A 59 0.73 13.27 -26.10
CA ARG A 59 0.05 12.78 -27.30
C ARG A 59 -0.79 11.54 -27.03
N LEU A 60 -0.60 10.88 -25.89
CA LEU A 60 -1.38 9.72 -25.49
C LEU A 60 -2.73 10.17 -24.91
N PRO A 61 -3.84 9.51 -25.27
CA PRO A 61 -5.10 9.66 -24.56
C PRO A 61 -4.94 9.36 -23.07
N LYS A 62 -5.78 10.00 -22.24
CA LYS A 62 -5.74 9.86 -20.78
C LYS A 62 -5.87 8.39 -20.38
N GLU A 63 -6.70 7.63 -21.09
CA GLU A 63 -6.96 6.21 -20.84
C GLU A 63 -5.68 5.38 -20.97
N LEU A 64 -4.89 5.60 -22.02
CA LEU A 64 -3.62 4.90 -22.22
C LEU A 64 -2.61 5.27 -21.14
N MET A 65 -2.56 6.56 -20.76
CA MET A 65 -1.72 7.01 -19.66
C MET A 65 -2.09 6.32 -18.34
N LEU A 66 -3.38 6.19 -18.03
CA LEU A 66 -3.84 5.49 -16.84
C LEU A 66 -3.50 3.99 -16.87
N MET A 67 -3.63 3.34 -18.03
CA MET A 67 -3.21 1.95 -18.21
C MET A 67 -1.71 1.77 -17.96
N ILE A 68 -0.87 2.65 -18.51
CA ILE A 68 0.58 2.62 -18.26
C ILE A 68 0.86 2.78 -16.77
N LEU A 69 0.27 3.80 -16.13
CA LEU A 69 0.46 4.06 -14.70
C LEU A 69 0.07 2.87 -13.81
N ARG A 70 -1.00 2.14 -14.17
CA ARG A 70 -1.44 0.96 -13.44
C ARG A 70 -0.40 -0.17 -13.45
N GLU A 71 0.32 -0.32 -14.55
CA GLU A 71 1.31 -1.38 -14.77
C GLU A 71 2.72 -1.00 -14.31
N LEU A 72 2.97 0.27 -13.95
CA LEU A 72 4.26 0.67 -13.38
C LEU A 72 4.48 0.02 -12.01
N ASP A 73 5.72 -0.41 -11.78
CA ASP A 73 6.19 -0.73 -10.44
C ASP A 73 6.13 0.53 -9.55
N ILE A 74 6.01 0.33 -8.23
CA ILE A 74 5.82 1.43 -7.29
C ILE A 74 6.98 2.43 -7.36
N ALA A 75 8.23 1.97 -7.55
CA ALA A 75 9.37 2.87 -7.63
C ALA A 75 9.27 3.75 -8.88
N SER A 76 9.06 3.17 -10.06
CA SER A 76 8.87 3.91 -11.32
C SER A 76 7.65 4.84 -11.27
N TYR A 77 6.56 4.41 -10.65
CA TYR A 77 5.36 5.23 -10.44
C TYR A 77 5.66 6.51 -9.66
N LEU A 78 6.38 6.38 -8.55
CA LEU A 78 6.75 7.52 -7.71
C LEU A 78 7.78 8.43 -8.37
N HIS A 79 8.72 7.87 -9.14
CA HIS A 79 9.64 8.66 -9.96
C HIS A 79 8.87 9.46 -11.02
N PHE A 80 7.94 8.83 -11.74
CA PHE A 80 7.06 9.54 -12.69
C PHE A 80 6.29 10.66 -11.99
N ARG A 81 5.64 10.37 -10.87
CA ARG A 81 4.91 11.36 -10.06
C ARG A 81 5.80 12.55 -9.65
N ALA A 82 7.10 12.34 -9.49
CA ALA A 82 8.04 13.38 -9.10
C ALA A 82 8.53 14.26 -10.26
N VAL A 83 8.34 13.87 -11.54
CA VAL A 83 8.89 14.55 -12.72
C VAL A 83 8.45 16.02 -12.81
N ASN A 84 7.14 16.27 -12.75
CA ASN A 84 6.58 17.62 -12.79
C ASN A 84 5.15 17.64 -12.22
N ASN A 85 4.52 18.82 -12.18
CA ASN A 85 3.16 18.98 -11.65
C ASN A 85 2.13 18.20 -12.47
N ARG A 86 2.25 18.15 -13.80
CA ARG A 86 1.32 17.40 -14.66
C ARG A 86 1.36 15.90 -14.37
N ALA A 87 2.57 15.35 -14.22
CA ALA A 87 2.78 13.95 -13.88
C ALA A 87 2.21 13.64 -12.49
N ARG A 88 2.44 14.56 -11.54
CA ARG A 88 1.90 14.47 -10.20
C ARG A 88 0.38 14.45 -10.18
N ASP A 89 -0.26 15.33 -10.93
CA ASP A 89 -1.72 15.42 -11.00
C ASP A 89 -2.29 14.14 -11.57
N LEU A 90 -1.78 13.69 -12.72
CA LEU A 90 -2.22 12.45 -13.36
C LEU A 90 -2.04 11.21 -12.47
N ALA A 91 -0.88 11.10 -11.81
CA ALA A 91 -0.58 9.99 -10.92
C ALA A 91 -1.34 10.06 -9.58
N THR A 92 -1.78 11.24 -9.14
CA THR A 92 -2.56 11.39 -7.91
C THR A 92 -4.07 11.20 -8.17
N ASP A 93 -4.53 11.43 -9.39
CA ASP A 93 -5.92 11.23 -9.84
C ASP A 93 -6.33 9.75 -9.95
N THR A 94 -5.39 8.81 -9.81
CA THR A 94 -5.72 7.38 -9.87
C THR A 94 -6.30 6.89 -8.54
N ARG A 95 -7.36 6.07 -8.63
CA ARG A 95 -8.02 5.49 -7.46
C ARG A 95 -7.07 4.59 -6.68
N GLU A 96 -6.27 3.80 -7.39
CA GLU A 96 -5.31 2.85 -6.83
C GLU A 96 -4.30 3.58 -5.94
N TYR A 97 -3.68 4.65 -6.46
CA TYR A 97 -2.70 5.42 -5.71
C TYR A 97 -3.35 6.16 -4.54
N SER A 98 -4.48 6.83 -4.77
CA SER A 98 -5.19 7.59 -3.73
C SER A 98 -5.51 6.70 -2.53
N ARG A 99 -6.10 5.52 -2.77
CA ARG A 99 -6.43 4.56 -1.71
C ARG A 99 -5.20 3.91 -1.09
N ALA A 100 -4.17 3.63 -1.89
CA ALA A 100 -2.90 3.09 -1.40
C ALA A 100 -2.20 4.03 -0.42
N VAL A 101 -2.21 5.34 -0.67
CA VAL A 101 -1.60 6.34 0.22
C VAL A 101 -2.51 6.70 1.39
N GLU A 102 -3.83 6.60 1.22
CA GLU A 102 -4.79 6.84 2.31
C GLU A 102 -4.75 5.71 3.36
N HIS A 103 -4.78 4.45 2.92
CA HIS A 103 -4.94 3.29 3.82
C HIS A 103 -3.70 2.40 3.93
N GLY A 104 -2.83 2.40 2.92
CA GLY A 104 -1.67 1.49 2.82
C GLY A 104 -0.32 2.16 3.05
N LEU A 105 -0.28 3.38 3.58
CA LEU A 105 0.95 4.18 3.63
C LEU A 105 2.08 3.51 4.40
N ALA A 106 1.78 2.79 5.48
CA ALA A 106 2.76 2.03 6.25
C ALA A 106 3.47 0.98 5.38
N GLY A 107 2.69 0.16 4.66
CA GLY A 107 3.20 -0.85 3.74
C GLY A 107 3.99 -0.24 2.59
N LEU A 108 3.48 0.84 1.99
CA LEU A 108 4.15 1.56 0.91
C LEU A 108 5.53 2.10 1.35
N LYS A 109 5.61 2.70 2.54
CA LYS A 109 6.88 3.20 3.09
C LYS A 109 7.84 2.07 3.42
N THR A 110 7.33 0.96 3.93
CA THR A 110 8.14 -0.23 4.20
C THR A 110 8.76 -0.77 2.91
N LEU A 111 7.97 -0.93 1.83
CA LEU A 111 8.47 -1.38 0.52
C LEU A 111 9.59 -0.48 -0.02
N LEU A 112 9.44 0.85 0.13
CA LEU A 112 10.49 1.80 -0.27
C LEU A 112 11.74 1.68 0.62
N ARG A 113 11.56 1.52 1.93
CA ARG A 113 12.67 1.44 2.90
C ARG A 113 13.51 0.19 2.71
N VAL A 114 12.87 -0.94 2.39
CA VAL A 114 13.56 -2.22 2.14
C VAL A 114 13.95 -2.41 0.67
N GLN A 115 13.75 -1.37 -0.17
CA GLN A 115 14.15 -1.36 -1.58
C GLN A 115 13.52 -2.49 -2.40
N THR A 116 12.25 -2.81 -2.15
CA THR A 116 11.49 -3.83 -2.89
C THR A 116 10.32 -3.26 -3.68
N ALA A 117 10.16 -1.93 -3.70
CA ALA A 117 9.08 -1.25 -4.42
C ALA A 117 9.06 -1.57 -5.93
N GLN A 118 10.20 -1.87 -6.54
CA GLN A 118 10.29 -2.28 -7.94
C GLN A 118 9.73 -3.69 -8.24
N LEU A 119 9.47 -4.50 -7.21
CA LEU A 119 8.96 -5.86 -7.36
C LEU A 119 7.43 -5.92 -7.46
N PHE A 120 6.74 -4.81 -7.17
CA PHE A 120 5.29 -4.75 -7.11
C PHE A 120 4.77 -3.58 -7.93
N THR A 121 3.72 -3.81 -8.72
CA THR A 121 2.99 -2.74 -9.40
C THR A 121 2.08 -2.00 -8.44
N MET A 122 1.78 -0.74 -8.75
CA MET A 122 0.80 0.04 -7.96
C MET A 122 -0.56 -0.67 -7.93
N SER A 123 -0.95 -1.32 -9.03
CA SER A 123 -2.17 -2.14 -9.08
C SER A 123 -2.11 -3.34 -8.13
N SER A 124 -1.02 -4.12 -8.16
CA SER A 124 -0.88 -5.30 -7.29
C SER A 124 -0.90 -4.93 -5.82
N PHE A 125 -0.29 -3.80 -5.45
CA PHE A 125 -0.32 -3.27 -4.10
C PHE A 125 -1.74 -2.86 -3.69
N TYR A 126 -2.45 -2.14 -4.56
CA TYR A 126 -3.84 -1.77 -4.30
C TYR A 126 -4.75 -2.99 -4.15
N GLN A 127 -4.64 -4.00 -5.03
CA GLN A 127 -5.40 -5.24 -4.93
C GLN A 127 -5.11 -5.96 -3.61
N ALA A 128 -3.85 -5.98 -3.18
CA ALA A 128 -3.47 -6.54 -1.89
C ALA A 128 -4.08 -5.77 -0.70
N LEU A 129 -4.40 -4.48 -0.82
CA LEU A 129 -5.06 -3.71 0.24
C LEU A 129 -6.58 -3.92 0.30
N ILE A 130 -7.22 -4.19 -0.84
CA ILE A 130 -8.69 -4.35 -0.91
C ILE A 130 -9.13 -5.81 -0.88
N SER A 131 -8.20 -6.76 -1.02
CA SER A 131 -8.53 -8.18 -0.94
C SER A 131 -8.97 -8.54 0.48
N PRO A 132 -10.12 -9.20 0.67
CA PRO A 132 -10.58 -9.64 1.99
C PRO A 132 -9.66 -10.67 2.67
N SER A 133 -8.71 -11.23 1.92
CA SER A 133 -7.66 -12.16 2.39
C SER A 133 -6.30 -11.50 2.61
N SER A 134 -6.23 -10.17 2.66
CA SER A 134 -4.96 -9.47 2.84
C SER A 134 -4.36 -9.77 4.21
N LEU A 135 -3.39 -10.69 4.24
CA LEU A 135 -2.48 -10.94 5.35
C LEU A 135 -1.82 -9.65 5.86
N LEU A 136 -1.76 -8.59 5.03
CA LEU A 136 -1.28 -7.26 5.40
C LEU A 136 -2.10 -6.60 6.51
N LEU A 137 -3.41 -6.88 6.64
CA LEU A 137 -4.21 -6.39 7.76
C LEU A 137 -3.88 -7.16 9.06
N TYR A 138 -3.69 -8.48 8.94
CA TYR A 138 -3.24 -9.33 10.07
C TYR A 138 -1.81 -9.01 10.53
N MET A 139 -0.93 -8.54 9.64
CA MET A 139 0.49 -8.26 9.94
C MET A 139 0.77 -6.82 10.41
N LEU A 140 -0.19 -5.88 10.29
CA LEU A 140 0.01 -4.46 10.62
C LEU A 140 -0.76 -3.94 11.85
N GLY A 141 -1.45 -4.79 12.58
CA GLY A 141 -1.89 -4.46 13.93
C GLY A 141 -3.40 -4.54 14.09
N ASP A 142 -3.81 -5.58 14.80
CA ASP A 142 -5.02 -5.53 15.60
C ASP A 142 -4.61 -5.05 17.00
N ARG A 143 -5.05 -3.85 17.36
CA ARG A 143 -5.15 -3.41 18.75
C ARG A 143 -6.58 -2.92 18.95
N ALA A 144 -7.40 -3.83 19.48
CA ALA A 144 -8.48 -3.52 20.40
C ALA A 144 -8.18 -4.27 21.71
#